data_AF-A0A9D3PIQ5-F1
#
_entry.id   AF-A0A9D3PIQ5-F1
#
_cell.length_a   1.000
_cell.length_b   1.000
_cell.length_c   1.000
_cell.angle_alpha   90.00
_cell.angle_beta   90.00
_cell.angle_gamma   90.00
#
_symmetry.space_group_name_H-M   'P 1'
#
loop_
_entity.id
_entity.type
_entity.pdbx_description
1 polymer ?
#
loop_
_entity_poly.entity_id
_entity_poly.type
_entity_poly.pdbx_seq_one_letter_code
_entity_poly.pdbx_strand_id
1 'polypeptide(L)'
;MCALYTVAVLSLLSAAAAAPVPCEELVKPLVLDNVDKILGKWILIAGTADDPNNVDVLRNIDSAWLQFSLASHNDTAIFTQGVRLGKECIYSSAKTTIKNNKFTINDTIVSTGVLLRADPDYLLMSYSNTFGQITFQFLYLLGKKADLSVSELELYKRQVKCLSLHPPVLMDKEKELCPKKREPSQIKELKGEKEGQESY
;
A
#
# COMPACT_ATOMS: atom_id res chain seq x y z
N MET A 1 11.85 59.96 -45.00
CA MET A 1 10.82 59.38 -44.13
C MET A 1 10.37 58.07 -44.75
N CYS A 2 10.63 56.94 -44.10
CA CYS A 2 9.90 55.67 -44.28
C CYS A 2 10.27 54.81 -43.07
N ALA A 3 9.38 54.80 -42.08
CA ALA A 3 9.57 54.11 -40.83
C ALA A 3 9.47 52.59 -41.05
N LEU A 4 10.51 51.87 -40.62
CA LEU A 4 10.52 50.42 -40.55
C LEU A 4 9.67 50.00 -39.33
N TYR A 5 8.46 49.47 -39.58
CA TYR A 5 7.66 48.86 -38.53
C TYR A 5 8.16 47.44 -38.28
N THR A 6 8.93 47.26 -37.21
CA THR A 6 9.22 45.93 -36.67
C THR A 6 8.04 45.50 -35.79
N VAL A 7 7.27 44.50 -36.25
CA VAL A 7 6.25 43.86 -35.44
C VAL A 7 6.94 42.88 -34.51
N ALA A 8 7.12 43.26 -33.24
CA ALA A 8 7.58 42.36 -32.20
C ALA A 8 6.42 41.46 -31.75
N VAL A 9 6.43 40.19 -32.17
CA VAL A 9 5.48 39.19 -31.68
C VAL A 9 5.95 38.71 -30.31
N LEU A 10 5.36 39.25 -29.23
CA LEU A 10 5.53 38.68 -27.88
C LEU A 10 4.73 37.36 -27.81
N SER A 11 5.43 36.24 -27.97
CA SER A 11 4.90 34.93 -27.61
C SER A 11 4.79 34.82 -26.08
N LEU A 12 3.60 35.12 -25.53
CA LEU A 12 3.27 34.77 -24.15
C LEU A 12 3.14 33.24 -24.04
N LEU A 13 4.19 32.57 -23.57
CA LEU A 13 4.04 31.24 -22.99
C LEU A 13 3.28 31.38 -21.67
N SER A 14 1.96 31.32 -21.73
CA SER A 14 1.14 31.10 -20.54
C SER A 14 1.37 29.68 -20.05
N ALA A 15 2.41 29.50 -19.21
CA ALA A 15 2.52 28.34 -18.34
C ALA A 15 1.41 28.47 -17.28
N ALA A 16 0.19 28.05 -17.62
CA ALA A 16 -0.87 27.88 -16.65
C ALA A 16 -0.46 26.72 -15.73
N ALA A 17 0.16 27.03 -14.60
CA ALA A 17 0.31 26.08 -13.51
C ALA A 17 -1.11 25.73 -13.05
N ALA A 18 -1.56 24.50 -13.36
CA ALA A 18 -2.83 24.00 -12.84
C ALA A 18 -2.82 24.15 -11.31
N ALA A 19 -3.92 24.67 -10.75
CA ALA A 19 -4.04 24.83 -9.31
C ALA A 19 -3.75 23.48 -8.61
N PRO A 20 -3.06 23.48 -7.45
CA PRO A 20 -2.79 22.24 -6.73
C PRO A 20 -4.12 21.53 -6.42
N VAL A 21 -4.22 20.25 -6.83
CA VAL A 21 -5.37 19.40 -6.49
C VAL A 21 -5.64 19.46 -4.97
N PRO A 22 -6.88 19.77 -4.54
CA PRO A 22 -7.22 19.94 -3.14
C PRO A 22 -7.18 18.60 -2.38
N CYS A 23 -6.97 18.66 -1.06
CA CYS A 23 -6.76 17.46 -0.25
C CYS A 23 -7.95 16.50 -0.28
N GLU A 24 -9.18 17.02 -0.33
CA GLU A 24 -10.42 16.25 -0.37
C GLU A 24 -10.47 15.30 -1.58
N GLU A 25 -9.85 15.69 -2.70
CA GLU A 25 -9.74 14.83 -3.87
C GLU A 25 -8.56 13.85 -3.78
N LEU A 26 -7.47 14.25 -3.12
CA LEU A 26 -6.27 13.41 -2.94
C LEU A 26 -6.49 12.27 -1.94
N VAL A 27 -7.28 12.48 -0.89
CA VAL A 27 -7.59 11.46 0.14
C VAL A 27 -9.00 10.89 -0.02
N LYS A 28 -9.50 10.89 -1.25
CA LYS A 28 -10.83 10.37 -1.54
C LYS A 28 -10.85 8.84 -1.36
N PRO A 29 -11.89 8.29 -0.72
CA PRO A 29 -12.07 6.85 -0.64
C PRO A 29 -12.09 6.16 -2.02
N LEU A 30 -11.53 4.96 -2.06
CA LEU A 30 -11.64 4.07 -3.22
C LEU A 30 -13.11 3.67 -3.43
N VAL A 31 -13.57 3.66 -4.68
CA VAL A 31 -14.88 3.10 -5.03
C VAL A 31 -14.68 1.60 -5.29
N LEU A 32 -15.05 0.78 -4.30
CA LEU A 32 -14.87 -0.67 -4.33
C LEU A 32 -16.18 -1.37 -4.64
N ASP A 33 -16.51 -1.47 -5.92
CA ASP A 33 -17.72 -2.17 -6.41
C ASP A 33 -17.55 -3.69 -6.41
N ASN A 34 -16.30 -4.17 -6.42
CA ASN A 34 -15.94 -5.58 -6.33
C ASN A 34 -14.63 -5.70 -5.53
N VAL A 35 -14.64 -6.60 -4.55
CA VAL A 35 -13.49 -6.92 -3.69
C VAL A 35 -12.30 -7.48 -4.47
N ASP A 36 -12.51 -8.05 -5.65
CA ASP A 36 -11.44 -8.59 -6.51
C ASP A 36 -10.32 -7.59 -6.79
N LYS A 37 -10.65 -6.28 -6.83
CA LYS A 37 -9.68 -5.20 -7.06
C LYS A 37 -8.58 -5.15 -5.99
N ILE A 38 -8.82 -5.67 -4.80
CA ILE A 38 -7.89 -5.61 -3.66
C ILE A 38 -7.31 -6.96 -3.28
N LEU A 39 -7.80 -8.05 -3.89
CA LEU A 39 -7.31 -9.39 -3.65
C LEU A 39 -5.87 -9.59 -4.16
N GLY A 40 -5.23 -10.61 -3.59
CA GLY A 40 -3.88 -11.01 -3.94
C GLY A 40 -2.81 -10.31 -3.10
N LYS A 41 -1.55 -10.51 -3.50
CA LYS A 41 -0.37 -10.01 -2.80
C LYS A 41 -0.03 -8.58 -3.24
N TRP A 42 0.35 -7.76 -2.27
CA TRP A 42 0.81 -6.38 -2.40
C TRP A 42 2.11 -6.21 -1.61
N ILE A 43 3.05 -5.45 -2.16
CA ILE A 43 4.37 -5.18 -1.55
C ILE A 43 4.35 -3.79 -0.94
N LEU A 44 4.83 -3.64 0.29
CA LEU A 44 4.95 -2.33 0.93
C LEU A 44 6.05 -1.54 0.24
N ILE A 45 5.70 -0.39 -0.32
CA ILE A 45 6.63 0.52 -1.00
C ILE A 45 6.99 1.67 -0.07
N ALA A 46 6.00 2.23 0.62
CA ALA A 46 6.19 3.33 1.53
C ALA A 46 5.19 3.27 2.68
N GLY A 47 5.61 3.74 3.86
CA GLY A 47 4.75 3.85 5.03
C GLY A 47 5.03 5.12 5.81
N THR A 48 4.03 5.60 6.51
CA THR A 48 4.19 6.65 7.53
C THR A 48 3.18 6.48 8.65
N ALA A 49 3.36 7.24 9.72
CA ALA A 49 2.48 7.32 10.87
C ALA A 49 2.32 8.77 11.37
N ASP A 50 1.35 8.98 12.25
CA ASP A 50 1.14 10.24 12.99
C ASP A 50 2.06 10.41 14.20
N ASP A 51 2.60 9.30 14.71
CA ASP A 51 3.56 9.27 15.83
C ASP A 51 5.00 8.95 15.33
N PRO A 52 6.01 9.70 15.79
CA PRO A 52 7.39 9.52 15.34
C PRO A 52 7.99 8.16 15.74
N ASN A 53 7.58 7.56 16.87
CA ASN A 53 8.09 6.24 17.26
C ASN A 53 7.59 5.17 16.29
N ASN A 54 6.34 5.29 15.82
CA ASN A 54 5.80 4.41 14.78
C ASN A 54 6.49 4.61 13.42
N VAL A 55 6.97 5.83 13.11
CA VAL A 55 7.85 6.06 11.95
C VAL A 55 9.18 5.34 12.13
N ASP A 56 9.77 5.36 13.32
CA ASP A 56 11.02 4.64 13.59
C ASP A 56 10.84 3.11 13.57
N VAL A 57 9.69 2.59 13.99
CA VAL A 57 9.34 1.18 13.79
C VAL A 57 9.34 0.83 12.29
N LEU A 58 8.76 1.68 11.44
CA LEU A 58 8.78 1.48 9.99
C LEU A 58 10.20 1.50 9.40
N ARG A 59 11.12 2.30 9.95
CA ARG A 59 12.53 2.33 9.50
C ARG A 59 13.28 1.02 9.76
N ASN A 60 12.83 0.23 10.74
CA ASN A 60 13.42 -1.06 11.05
C ASN A 60 12.90 -2.20 10.15
N ILE A 61 11.87 -1.94 9.33
CA ILE A 61 11.35 -2.89 8.36
C ILE A 61 12.23 -2.86 7.11
N ASP A 62 12.85 -3.99 6.77
CA ASP A 62 13.61 -4.13 5.52
C ASP A 62 12.67 -4.23 4.32
N SER A 63 11.64 -5.07 4.45
CA SER A 63 10.64 -5.30 3.39
C SER A 63 9.38 -5.93 3.98
N ALA A 64 8.24 -5.75 3.31
CA ALA A 64 7.00 -6.39 3.72
C ALA A 64 6.09 -6.69 2.53
N TRP A 65 5.26 -7.71 2.67
CA TRP A 65 4.12 -7.93 1.81
C TRP A 65 2.86 -8.21 2.61
N LEU A 66 1.73 -7.76 2.06
CA LEU A 66 0.38 -8.01 2.56
C LEU A 66 -0.39 -8.80 1.50
N GLN A 67 -1.35 -9.61 1.91
CA GLN A 67 -2.22 -10.32 0.98
C GLN A 67 -3.64 -10.44 1.53
N PHE A 68 -4.61 -10.08 0.69
CA PHE A 68 -6.03 -10.32 0.92
C PHE A 68 -6.49 -11.52 0.10
N SER A 69 -7.17 -12.47 0.72
CA SER A 69 -7.80 -13.61 0.04
C SER A 69 -9.23 -13.79 0.51
N LEU A 70 -10.13 -14.27 -0.37
CA LEU A 70 -11.50 -14.57 0.02
C LEU A 70 -11.54 -15.68 1.08
N ALA A 71 -12.42 -15.55 2.06
CA ALA A 71 -12.78 -16.67 2.93
C ALA A 71 -13.94 -17.46 2.31
N SER A 72 -14.10 -18.72 2.73
CA SER A 72 -15.10 -19.66 2.19
C SER A 72 -16.57 -19.25 2.39
N HIS A 73 -16.84 -18.21 3.19
CA HIS A 73 -18.18 -17.72 3.52
C HIS A 73 -18.24 -16.18 3.40
N ASN A 74 -19.37 -15.70 2.85
CA ASN A 74 -19.63 -14.32 2.42
C ASN A 74 -19.16 -13.22 3.40
N ASP A 75 -18.72 -12.10 2.82
CA ASP A 75 -18.27 -10.83 3.44
C ASP A 75 -17.00 -10.87 4.30
N THR A 76 -16.36 -12.03 4.43
CA THR A 76 -15.09 -12.17 5.16
C THR A 76 -13.94 -12.51 4.22
N ALA A 77 -12.80 -11.87 4.45
CA ALA A 77 -11.54 -12.18 3.79
C ALA A 77 -10.50 -12.56 4.86
N ILE A 78 -9.40 -13.16 4.41
CA ILE A 78 -8.24 -13.43 5.23
C ILE A 78 -7.17 -12.41 4.83
N PHE A 79 -6.67 -11.67 5.82
CA PHE A 79 -5.51 -10.83 5.70
C PHE A 79 -4.29 -11.63 6.16
N THR A 80 -3.25 -11.67 5.35
CA THR A 80 -1.97 -12.28 5.68
C THR A 80 -0.84 -11.31 5.41
N GLN A 81 0.21 -11.36 6.22
CA GLN A 81 1.38 -10.53 6.01
C GLN A 81 2.67 -11.30 6.31
N GLY A 82 3.73 -10.88 5.63
CA GLY A 82 5.11 -11.28 5.91
C GLY A 82 5.99 -10.05 5.96
N VAL A 83 6.61 -9.81 7.11
CA VAL A 83 7.48 -8.67 7.39
C VAL A 83 8.89 -9.18 7.63
N ARG A 84 9.88 -8.59 6.95
CA ARG A 84 11.29 -8.90 7.12
C ARG A 84 11.96 -7.87 8.02
N LEU A 85 12.64 -8.36 9.05
CA LEU A 85 13.46 -7.57 9.96
C LEU A 85 14.87 -8.20 9.98
N GLY A 86 15.80 -7.63 9.23
CA GLY A 86 17.13 -8.20 9.02
C GLY A 86 17.06 -9.57 8.33
N LYS A 87 17.45 -10.60 9.08
CA LYS A 87 17.44 -12.01 8.62
C LYS A 87 16.16 -12.76 9.01
N GLU A 88 15.31 -12.15 9.82
CA GLU A 88 14.11 -12.79 10.35
C GLU A 88 12.87 -12.42 9.54
N CYS A 89 11.93 -13.36 9.47
CA CYS A 89 10.63 -13.17 8.85
C CYS A 89 9.52 -13.42 9.85
N ILE A 90 8.74 -12.38 10.11
CA ILE A 90 7.56 -12.41 10.97
C ILE A 90 6.32 -12.52 10.09
N TYR A 91 5.42 -13.42 10.45
CA TYR A 91 4.18 -13.64 9.70
C TYR A 91 2.98 -13.56 10.62
N SER A 92 1.92 -12.91 10.16
CA SER A 92 0.61 -12.94 10.83
C SER A 92 -0.51 -13.20 9.84
N SER A 93 -1.62 -13.72 10.35
CA SER A 93 -2.84 -13.98 9.60
C SER A 93 -4.02 -13.67 10.49
N ALA A 94 -4.98 -12.93 9.96
CA ALA A 94 -6.16 -12.48 10.69
C ALA A 94 -7.39 -12.46 9.79
N LYS A 95 -8.55 -12.65 10.40
CA LYS A 95 -9.82 -12.40 9.70
C LYS A 95 -9.95 -10.91 9.44
N THR A 96 -10.37 -10.56 8.23
CA THR A 96 -10.68 -9.19 7.87
C THR A 96 -12.09 -9.09 7.32
N THR A 97 -12.78 -8.03 7.69
CA THR A 97 -14.07 -7.66 7.11
C THR A 97 -13.84 -6.47 6.21
N ILE A 98 -14.32 -6.55 4.97
CA ILE A 98 -14.24 -5.43 4.01
C ILE A 98 -15.66 -5.06 3.63
N LYS A 99 -16.03 -3.81 3.89
CA LYS A 99 -17.33 -3.25 3.53
C LYS A 99 -17.12 -1.95 2.78
N ASN A 100 -17.45 -1.95 1.50
CA ASN A 100 -17.10 -0.88 0.57
C ASN A 100 -15.57 -0.67 0.61
N ASN A 101 -15.13 0.54 0.91
CA ASN A 101 -13.72 0.92 1.07
C ASN A 101 -13.18 0.74 2.49
N LYS A 102 -14.00 0.33 3.46
CA LYS A 102 -13.60 0.21 4.86
C LYS A 102 -13.17 -1.22 5.15
N PHE A 103 -12.12 -1.37 5.95
CA PHE A 103 -11.65 -2.67 6.40
C PHE A 103 -11.43 -2.71 7.91
N THR A 104 -11.59 -3.89 8.49
CA THR A 104 -11.27 -4.18 9.88
C THR A 104 -10.49 -5.48 9.95
N ILE A 105 -9.25 -5.43 10.42
CA ILE A 105 -8.39 -6.59 10.62
C ILE A 105 -8.42 -6.95 12.10
N ASN A 106 -8.91 -8.15 12.40
CA ASN A 106 -9.05 -8.66 13.76
C ASN A 106 -7.85 -9.54 14.12
N ASP A 107 -6.67 -8.93 14.29
CA ASP A 107 -5.48 -9.57 14.86
C ASP A 107 -5.44 -9.33 16.38
N THR A 108 -4.29 -9.53 17.02
CA THR A 108 -4.02 -9.19 18.43
C THR A 108 -4.38 -7.74 18.73
N ILE A 109 -4.22 -6.87 17.73
CA ILE A 109 -4.62 -5.47 17.74
C ILE A 109 -5.62 -5.28 16.61
N VAL A 110 -6.75 -4.66 16.94
CA VAL A 110 -7.75 -4.35 15.93
C VAL A 110 -7.26 -3.17 15.12
N SER A 111 -7.06 -3.38 13.82
CA SER A 111 -6.80 -2.32 12.86
C SER A 111 -8.07 -1.99 12.11
N THR A 112 -8.46 -0.72 12.10
CA THR A 112 -9.59 -0.23 11.29
C THR A 112 -9.10 0.77 10.28
N GLY A 113 -9.60 0.71 9.05
CA GLY A 113 -9.07 1.58 8.01
C GLY A 113 -9.98 1.77 6.82
N VAL A 114 -9.47 2.60 5.92
CA VAL A 114 -10.09 3.00 4.67
C VAL A 114 -9.06 2.84 3.56
N LEU A 115 -9.50 2.23 2.46
CA LEU A 115 -8.79 2.25 1.19
C LEU A 115 -9.05 3.58 0.49
N LEU A 116 -7.97 4.28 0.16
CA LEU A 116 -8.01 5.52 -0.60
C LEU A 116 -7.80 5.23 -2.09
N ARG A 117 -8.27 6.14 -2.94
CA ARG A 117 -8.08 6.01 -4.38
C ARG A 117 -6.59 6.07 -4.72
N ALA A 118 -6.16 5.13 -5.56
CA ALA A 118 -4.83 5.05 -6.16
C ALA A 118 -4.95 4.47 -7.57
N ASP A 119 -3.85 4.45 -8.32
CA ASP A 119 -3.76 3.72 -9.58
C ASP A 119 -3.99 2.21 -9.37
N PRO A 120 -4.48 1.44 -10.35
CA PRO A 120 -4.81 0.02 -10.19
C PRO A 120 -3.63 -0.88 -9.76
N ASP A 121 -2.41 -0.45 -10.06
CA ASP A 121 -1.18 -1.14 -9.66
C ASP A 121 -0.78 -0.86 -8.20
N TYR A 122 -1.51 0.03 -7.52
CA TYR A 122 -1.27 0.45 -6.15
C TYR A 122 -2.49 0.26 -5.25
N LEU A 123 -2.21 0.13 -3.96
CA LEU A 123 -3.21 0.11 -2.91
C LEU A 123 -2.77 1.09 -1.82
N LEU A 124 -3.62 2.07 -1.52
CA LEU A 124 -3.35 3.07 -0.50
C LEU A 124 -4.24 2.80 0.73
N MET A 125 -3.62 2.34 1.81
CA MET A 125 -4.29 1.97 3.06
C MET A 125 -4.08 3.05 4.10
N SER A 126 -5.13 3.81 4.44
CA SER A 126 -5.15 4.70 5.61
C SER A 126 -5.83 3.97 6.76
N TYR A 127 -5.15 3.73 7.86
CA TYR A 127 -5.71 2.93 8.95
C TYR A 127 -5.22 3.37 10.32
N SER A 128 -5.89 2.86 11.33
CA SER A 128 -5.58 3.15 12.72
C SER A 128 -5.51 1.87 13.54
N ASN A 129 -4.53 1.81 14.43
CA ASN A 129 -4.39 0.79 15.45
C ASN A 129 -4.77 1.38 16.80
N THR A 130 -5.68 0.73 17.53
CA THR A 130 -6.12 1.18 18.85
C THR A 130 -5.59 0.25 19.94
N PHE A 131 -4.90 0.83 20.92
CA PHE A 131 -4.37 0.17 22.10
C PHE A 131 -4.88 0.86 23.36
N GLY A 132 -5.91 0.28 23.98
CA GLY A 132 -6.59 0.92 25.11
C GLY A 132 -7.21 2.25 24.67
N GLN A 133 -6.72 3.36 25.20
CA GLN A 133 -7.20 4.71 24.87
C GLN A 133 -6.36 5.42 23.80
N ILE A 134 -5.24 4.82 23.37
CA ILE A 134 -4.32 5.43 22.40
C ILE A 134 -4.65 4.86 21.01
N THR A 135 -4.73 5.74 20.02
CA THR A 135 -4.93 5.36 18.62
C THR A 135 -3.82 5.99 17.79
N PHE A 136 -3.18 5.19 16.95
CA PHE A 136 -2.13 5.61 16.03
C PHE A 136 -2.62 5.48 14.60
N GLN A 137 -2.43 6.50 13.79
CA GLN A 137 -2.78 6.52 12.38
C GLN A 137 -1.57 6.18 11.51
N PHE A 138 -1.82 5.42 10.45
CA PHE A 138 -0.84 4.98 9.47
C PHE A 138 -1.36 5.22 8.06
N LEU A 139 -0.44 5.44 7.13
CA LEU A 139 -0.72 5.45 5.70
C LEU A 139 0.30 4.61 4.96
N TYR A 140 -0.14 3.50 4.38
CA TYR A 140 0.71 2.58 3.61
C TYR A 140 0.41 2.69 2.13
N LEU A 141 1.46 2.89 1.33
CA LEU A 141 1.43 2.72 -0.11
C LEU A 141 1.98 1.34 -0.46
N LEU A 142 1.13 0.51 -1.05
CA LEU A 142 1.50 -0.82 -1.50
C LEU A 142 1.39 -0.89 -3.02
N GLY A 143 2.18 -1.75 -3.66
CA GLY A 143 2.09 -1.99 -5.09
C GLY A 143 2.14 -3.46 -5.46
N LYS A 144 1.75 -3.79 -6.69
CA LYS A 144 1.92 -5.16 -7.24
C LYS A 144 3.40 -5.53 -7.42
N LYS A 145 4.24 -4.52 -7.63
CA LYS A 145 5.71 -4.59 -7.70
C LYS A 145 6.30 -3.58 -6.72
N ALA A 146 7.56 -3.74 -6.36
CA ALA A 146 8.29 -2.83 -5.47
C ALA A 146 8.83 -1.58 -6.23
N ASP A 147 8.06 -1.05 -7.18
CA ASP A 147 8.46 0.06 -8.05
C ASP A 147 7.53 1.26 -7.86
N LEU A 148 8.12 2.45 -7.88
CA LEU A 148 7.41 3.72 -7.72
C LEU A 148 8.08 4.81 -8.56
N SER A 149 7.31 5.44 -9.45
CA SER A 149 7.78 6.59 -10.21
C SER A 149 7.90 7.84 -9.35
N VAL A 150 8.65 8.84 -9.84
CA VAL A 150 8.79 10.13 -9.16
C VAL A 150 7.42 10.82 -8.99
N SER A 151 6.54 10.75 -9.99
CA SER A 151 5.20 11.34 -9.93
C SER A 151 4.31 10.70 -8.87
N GLU A 152 4.35 9.36 -8.75
CA GLU A 152 3.56 8.64 -7.75
C GLU A 152 4.09 8.90 -6.34
N LEU A 153 5.41 9.01 -6.18
CA LEU A 153 6.01 9.39 -4.91
C LEU A 153 5.59 10.81 -4.48
N GLU A 154 5.59 11.78 -5.39
CA GLU A 154 5.15 13.14 -5.07
C GLU A 154 3.65 13.21 -4.78
N LEU A 155 2.82 12.41 -5.48
CA LEU A 155 1.41 12.25 -5.15
C LEU A 155 1.24 11.71 -3.73
N TYR A 156 1.95 10.64 -3.38
CA TYR A 156 1.90 10.04 -2.04
C TYR A 156 2.35 11.02 -0.95
N LYS A 157 3.44 11.77 -1.16
CA LYS A 157 3.88 12.82 -0.22
C LYS A 157 2.83 13.90 -0.01
N ARG A 158 2.06 14.26 -1.04
CA ARG A 158 0.95 15.20 -0.89
C ARG A 158 -0.20 14.60 -0.08
N GLN A 159 -0.52 13.33 -0.29
CA GLN A 159 -1.52 12.61 0.53
C GLN A 159 -1.09 12.52 2.00
N VAL A 160 0.18 12.23 2.27
CA VAL A 160 0.79 12.26 3.62
C VAL A 160 0.58 13.62 4.29
N LYS A 161 0.86 14.72 3.56
CA LYS A 161 0.63 16.09 4.07
C LYS A 161 -0.84 16.38 4.33
N CYS A 162 -1.75 15.95 3.45
CA CYS A 162 -3.19 16.12 3.63
C CYS A 162 -3.72 15.43 4.89
N LEU A 163 -3.11 14.30 5.28
CA LEU A 163 -3.44 13.57 6.50
C LEU A 163 -2.64 14.03 7.73
N SER A 164 -1.81 15.08 7.60
CA SER A 164 -0.95 15.58 8.68
C SER A 164 -0.03 14.52 9.31
N LEU A 165 0.43 13.56 8.49
CA LEU A 165 1.33 12.50 8.92
C LEU A 165 2.80 12.92 8.76
N HIS A 166 3.70 12.20 9.43
CA HIS A 166 5.13 12.45 9.32
C HIS A 166 5.69 12.11 7.92
N PRO A 167 6.92 12.57 7.59
CA PRO A 167 7.57 12.18 6.35
C PRO A 167 7.66 10.65 6.21
N PRO A 168 7.35 10.10 5.02
CA PRO A 168 7.28 8.66 4.85
C PRO A 168 8.65 8.00 4.82
N VAL A 169 8.67 6.75 5.25
CA VAL A 169 9.77 5.81 5.06
C VAL A 169 9.54 5.07 3.75
N LEU A 170 10.54 5.08 2.87
CA LEU A 170 10.55 4.28 1.65
C LEU A 170 11.26 2.96 1.92
N MET A 171 10.63 1.87 1.51
CA MET A 171 11.24 0.54 1.58
C MET A 171 12.32 0.41 0.52
N ASP A 172 13.38 -0.32 0.85
CA ASP A 172 14.45 -0.62 -0.10
C ASP A 172 13.99 -1.74 -1.04
N LYS A 173 13.83 -1.41 -2.33
CA LYS A 173 13.35 -2.35 -3.36
C LYS A 173 14.29 -3.51 -3.65
N GLU A 174 15.56 -3.40 -3.26
CA GLU A 174 16.57 -4.45 -3.44
C GLU A 174 16.51 -5.49 -2.31
N LYS A 175 15.81 -5.19 -1.22
CA LYS A 175 15.63 -6.13 -0.11
C LYS A 175 14.68 -7.25 -0.51
N GLU A 176 15.15 -8.47 -0.28
CA GLU A 176 14.34 -9.67 -0.46
C GLU A 176 13.08 -9.63 0.41
N LEU A 177 11.97 -10.07 -0.17
CA LEU A 177 10.73 -10.29 0.57
C LEU A 177 10.79 -11.62 1.34
N CYS A 178 10.04 -11.69 2.43
CA CYS A 178 9.77 -12.97 3.08
C CYS A 178 9.09 -13.95 2.10
N PRO A 179 9.48 -15.24 2.08
CA PRO A 179 8.80 -16.23 1.25
C PRO A 179 7.33 -16.38 1.68
N LYS A 180 6.44 -16.76 0.76
CA LYS A 180 5.08 -17.13 1.17
C LYS A 180 5.17 -18.39 2.05
N LYS A 181 4.52 -18.37 3.22
CA LYS A 181 4.25 -19.62 3.95
C LYS A 181 3.38 -20.50 3.04
N ARG A 182 3.81 -21.74 2.81
CA ARG A 182 3.05 -22.70 2.01
C ARG A 182 1.79 -23.09 2.78
N GLU A 183 0.65 -23.09 2.10
CA GLU A 183 -0.57 -23.64 2.66
C GLU A 183 -0.42 -25.16 2.86
N PRO A 184 -1.04 -25.76 3.89
CA PRO A 184 -0.97 -27.22 4.13
C PRO A 184 -1.41 -28.06 2.92
N SER A 185 -2.29 -27.54 2.06
CA SER A 185 -2.72 -28.18 0.80
C SER A 185 -1.60 -28.29 -0.22
N GLN A 186 -0.78 -27.24 -0.37
CA GLN A 186 0.36 -27.22 -1.29
C GLN A 186 1.51 -28.12 -0.81
N ILE A 187 1.60 -28.37 0.50
CA ILE A 187 2.54 -29.35 1.07
C ILE A 187 2.12 -30.79 0.72
N LYS A 188 0.81 -31.05 0.57
CA LYS A 188 0.30 -32.38 0.16
C LYS A 188 0.55 -32.65 -1.32
N GLU A 189 0.35 -31.65 -2.20
CA GLU A 189 0.65 -31.76 -3.63
C GLU A 189 2.15 -32.03 -3.86
N LEU A 190 3.04 -31.30 -3.19
CA LEU A 190 4.48 -31.50 -3.29
C LEU A 190 4.98 -32.85 -2.75
N LYS A 191 4.22 -33.47 -1.84
CA LYS A 191 4.52 -34.83 -1.34
C LYS A 191 4.00 -35.89 -2.31
N GLY A 192 2.82 -35.69 -2.88
CA GLY A 192 2.26 -36.57 -3.91
C GLY A 192 3.07 -36.58 -5.20
N GLU A 193 3.69 -35.45 -5.58
CA GLU A 193 4.56 -35.37 -6.76
C GLU A 193 5.92 -36.05 -6.55
N LYS A 194 6.44 -36.03 -5.31
CA LYS A 194 7.69 -36.74 -4.95
C LYS A 194 7.51 -38.26 -4.83
N GLU A 195 6.32 -38.73 -4.47
CA GLU A 195 6.00 -40.17 -4.44
C GLU A 195 5.77 -40.76 -5.84
N GLY A 196 5.61 -39.94 -6.88
CA GLY A 196 5.39 -40.38 -8.26
C GLY A 196 6.65 -40.53 -9.12
N GLN A 197 7.85 -40.20 -8.60
CA GLN A 197 9.09 -40.14 -9.40
C GLN A 197 10.19 -41.13 -8.99
N GLU A 198 9.93 -42.06 -8.07
CA GLU A 198 10.78 -43.23 -7.81
C GLU A 198 10.09 -44.50 -8.33
N SER A 199 10.06 -44.70 -9.64
CA SER A 199 9.91 -46.03 -10.24
C SER A 199 10.52 -46.08 -11.64
N TYR A 200 11.82 -46.39 -11.71
CA TYR A 200 12.40 -47.42 -12.57
C TYR A 200 13.88 -47.65 -12.22
#